data_AF-A0A182S0P5-F1
#
_entry.id   AF-A0A182S0P5-F1
#
_cell.length_a   1.000
_cell.length_b   1.000
_cell.length_c   1.000
_cell.angle_alpha   90.00
_cell.angle_beta   90.00
_cell.angle_gamma   90.00
#
_symmetry.space_group_name_H-M   'P 1'
#
loop_
_entity.id
_entity.type
_entity.pdbx_description
1 polymer ?
#
loop_
_entity_poly.entity_id
_entity_poly.type
_entity_poly.pdbx_seq_one_letter_code
_entity_poly.pdbx_strand_id
1 'polypeptide(L)'
;DSTTVESKGQTALRCALAEGGYSELVEALIKVEIDGLDDATACYKMLRHDSLQIFKKFLFMKKLKEEEEFQHIASALIQLNVKNMVLSEDLHHFVLWKLSDYGFRKLSGNWCGTKDPNEWKNHIDVISECWSVIKLQYNTRLYADVDDPFLHRLQTVHNHLYFLKHKQFLAHLPMQEAIFCVAIFLSIYRNPEQFQEYRLMINKCLVIEFVRMLSEQLAIVKTYLERTETELLSIMRRILTSNTIKKDEIIADLLAKMESSNMKNKAYVIKQLKDRAKIANAANKDSLIKDMLDTVKGIDKPWTEEMAKKVKVLDDIDREKLNKRIRKYLRHVSHPQRVVSRLMGDWNRGRAAETIVADIVSGESFNLYHLMCGKDRRINRKLLKCYSK
;
A
#
# COMPACT_ATOMS: atom_id res chain seq x y z
N ASP A 1 -11.65 30.00 -15.27
CA ASP A 1 -12.46 30.07 -14.03
C ASP A 1 -12.76 31.50 -13.62
N SER A 2 -13.82 32.10 -14.19
CA SER A 2 -14.37 33.37 -13.71
C SER A 2 -15.55 33.10 -12.79
N THR A 3 -15.31 32.93 -11.50
CA THR A 3 -16.38 33.09 -10.50
C THR A 3 -16.84 34.54 -10.55
N THR A 4 -18.10 34.80 -10.88
CA THR A 4 -18.67 36.15 -10.84
C THR A 4 -18.71 36.63 -9.40
N VAL A 5 -17.97 37.70 -9.13
CA VAL A 5 -17.83 38.29 -7.80
C VAL A 5 -18.47 39.67 -7.83
N GLU A 6 -19.27 40.01 -6.81
CA GLU A 6 -19.80 41.36 -6.64
C GLU A 6 -18.69 42.38 -6.38
N SER A 7 -19.01 43.67 -6.48
CA SER A 7 -18.09 44.80 -6.23
C SER A 7 -17.44 44.80 -4.83
N LYS A 8 -17.95 43.98 -3.90
CA LYS A 8 -17.41 43.75 -2.54
C LYS A 8 -16.59 42.45 -2.37
N GLY A 9 -16.31 41.71 -3.44
CA GLY A 9 -15.49 40.50 -3.35
C GLY A 9 -16.26 39.23 -2.91
N GLN A 10 -17.60 39.28 -2.82
CA GLN A 10 -18.43 38.16 -2.38
C GLN A 10 -19.00 37.38 -3.58
N THR A 11 -18.98 36.04 -3.50
CA THR A 11 -19.60 35.15 -4.49
C THR A 11 -21.12 35.14 -4.35
N ALA A 12 -21.86 34.92 -5.43
CA ALA A 12 -23.34 34.88 -5.42
C ALA A 12 -23.92 33.96 -4.32
N LEU A 13 -23.28 32.82 -4.04
CA LEU A 13 -23.64 31.91 -2.95
C LEU A 13 -23.51 32.54 -1.54
N ARG A 14 -22.57 33.46 -1.36
CA ARG A 14 -22.29 34.13 -0.08
C ARG A 14 -23.29 35.27 0.16
N CYS A 15 -23.67 35.99 -0.90
CA CYS A 15 -24.74 36.99 -0.86
C CYS A 15 -26.11 36.34 -0.59
N ALA A 16 -26.43 35.23 -1.26
CA ALA A 16 -27.66 34.46 -1.03
C ALA A 16 -27.80 33.91 0.41
N LEU A 17 -26.67 33.72 1.10
CA LEU A 17 -26.63 33.32 2.51
C LEU A 17 -26.80 34.51 3.47
N ALA A 18 -26.28 35.69 3.11
CA ALA A 18 -26.31 36.90 3.92
C ALA A 18 -27.69 37.60 3.92
N GLU A 19 -28.45 37.50 2.83
CA GLU A 19 -29.76 38.18 2.69
C GLU A 19 -30.95 37.42 3.31
N GLY A 20 -30.69 36.35 4.06
CA GLY A 20 -31.72 35.66 4.83
C GLY A 20 -32.30 34.43 4.13
N GLY A 21 -31.57 33.31 4.24
CA GLY A 21 -32.22 32.03 4.54
C GLY A 21 -33.06 31.33 3.47
N TYR A 22 -33.00 31.71 2.19
CA TYR A 22 -33.63 30.90 1.13
C TYR A 22 -32.83 29.60 0.90
N SER A 23 -33.11 28.56 1.71
CA SER A 23 -32.40 27.27 1.59
C SER A 23 -32.47 26.70 0.19
N GLU A 24 -33.63 26.83 -0.46
CA GLU A 24 -33.87 26.35 -1.82
C GLU A 24 -33.04 27.11 -2.86
N LEU A 25 -32.85 28.43 -2.69
CA LEU A 25 -32.01 29.23 -3.58
C LEU A 25 -30.53 28.85 -3.45
N VAL A 26 -30.06 28.64 -2.22
CA VAL A 26 -28.68 28.19 -1.97
C VAL A 26 -28.47 26.79 -2.54
N GLU A 27 -29.45 25.88 -2.40
CA GLU A 27 -29.39 24.54 -2.98
C GLU A 27 -29.40 24.57 -4.52
N ALA A 28 -30.23 25.42 -5.13
CA ALA A 28 -30.25 25.60 -6.58
C ALA A 28 -28.92 26.16 -7.10
N LEU A 29 -28.35 27.15 -6.40
CA LEU A 29 -27.04 27.73 -6.76
C LEU A 29 -25.91 26.72 -6.58
N ILE A 30 -25.92 25.92 -5.51
CA ILE A 30 -24.94 24.83 -5.33
C ILE A 30 -25.05 23.83 -6.49
N LYS A 31 -26.28 23.43 -6.89
CA LYS A 31 -26.49 22.53 -8.05
C LYS A 31 -25.91 23.09 -9.34
N VAL A 32 -26.15 24.38 -9.62
CA VAL A 32 -25.61 25.04 -10.81
C VAL A 32 -24.08 25.10 -10.77
N GLU A 33 -23.50 25.35 -9.60
CA GLU A 33 -22.05 25.45 -9.47
C GLU A 33 -21.30 24.12 -9.58
N ILE A 34 -21.96 23.01 -9.23
CA ILE A 34 -21.40 21.66 -9.30
C ILE A 34 -21.82 20.90 -10.56
N ASP A 35 -22.68 21.47 -11.40
CA ASP A 35 -23.19 20.80 -12.60
C ASP A 35 -22.06 20.48 -13.58
N GLY A 36 -22.02 19.23 -14.04
CA GLY A 36 -20.98 18.72 -14.93
C GLY A 36 -19.58 18.54 -14.31
N LEU A 37 -19.38 18.80 -13.01
CA LEU A 37 -18.10 18.59 -12.33
C LEU A 37 -18.04 17.19 -11.67
N ASP A 38 -16.84 16.60 -11.65
CA ASP A 38 -16.59 15.41 -10.83
C ASP A 38 -16.68 15.76 -9.33
N ASP A 39 -16.97 14.76 -8.50
CA ASP A 39 -17.24 14.97 -7.07
C ASP A 39 -16.02 15.52 -6.30
N ALA A 40 -14.79 15.25 -6.75
CA ALA A 40 -13.58 15.80 -6.12
C ALA A 40 -13.42 17.29 -6.47
N THR A 41 -13.62 17.67 -7.72
CA THR A 41 -13.56 19.06 -8.18
C THR A 41 -14.72 19.89 -7.61
N ALA A 42 -15.92 19.31 -7.52
CA ALA A 42 -17.05 19.93 -6.83
C ALA A 42 -16.75 20.18 -5.36
N CYS A 43 -16.16 19.20 -4.65
CA CYS A 43 -15.76 19.36 -3.25
C CYS A 43 -14.73 20.48 -3.06
N TYR A 44 -13.72 20.56 -3.94
CA TYR A 44 -12.75 21.65 -3.97
C TYR A 44 -13.40 23.02 -4.19
N LYS A 45 -14.30 23.13 -5.17
CA LYS A 45 -14.99 24.39 -5.48
C LYS A 45 -15.86 24.86 -4.31
N MET A 46 -16.55 23.93 -3.63
CA MET A 46 -17.37 24.25 -2.46
C MET A 46 -16.54 24.71 -1.26
N LEU A 47 -15.40 24.08 -0.99
CA LEU A 47 -14.49 24.55 0.06
C LEU A 47 -13.88 25.93 -0.25
N ARG A 48 -13.69 26.27 -1.54
CA ARG A 48 -13.18 27.57 -1.98
C ARG A 48 -14.10 28.75 -1.64
N HIS A 49 -15.40 28.53 -1.42
CA HIS A 49 -16.29 29.61 -0.94
C HIS A 49 -16.04 30.01 0.52
N ASP A 50 -15.23 29.24 1.25
CA ASP A 50 -14.84 29.48 2.63
C ASP A 50 -16.04 29.78 3.57
N SER A 51 -17.06 28.92 3.47
CA SER A 51 -18.26 29.01 4.31
C SER A 51 -18.68 27.62 4.79
N LEU A 52 -18.65 27.45 6.11
CA LEU A 52 -19.08 26.21 6.77
C LEU A 52 -20.53 25.85 6.45
N GLN A 53 -21.41 26.84 6.33
CA GLN A 53 -22.83 26.60 6.06
C GLN A 53 -23.06 26.08 4.63
N ILE A 54 -22.38 26.66 3.64
CA ILE A 54 -22.44 26.20 2.24
C ILE A 54 -21.93 24.76 2.17
N PHE A 55 -20.79 24.50 2.82
CA PHE A 55 -20.15 23.19 2.76
C PHE A 55 -21.00 22.10 3.42
N LYS A 56 -21.61 22.36 4.58
CA LYS A 56 -22.55 21.43 5.23
C LYS A 56 -23.76 21.13 4.36
N LYS A 57 -24.33 22.14 3.68
CA LYS A 57 -25.45 21.96 2.76
C LYS A 57 -25.05 21.11 1.54
N PHE A 58 -23.88 21.38 0.96
CA PHE A 58 -23.33 20.58 -0.14
C PHE A 58 -23.22 19.09 0.23
N LEU A 59 -22.62 18.78 1.39
CA LEU A 59 -22.48 17.39 1.87
C LEU A 59 -23.85 16.72 2.06
N PHE A 60 -24.83 17.45 2.61
CA PHE A 60 -26.18 16.94 2.80
C PHE A 60 -26.91 16.65 1.47
N MET A 61 -26.70 17.49 0.45
CA MET A 61 -27.31 17.34 -0.86
C MET A 61 -26.74 16.15 -1.66
N LYS A 62 -25.41 16.01 -1.67
CA LYS A 62 -24.73 14.99 -2.48
C LYS A 62 -24.89 13.57 -1.93
N LYS A 63 -25.13 13.42 -0.62
CA LYS A 63 -25.30 12.11 0.06
C LYS A 63 -24.21 11.10 -0.32
N LEU A 64 -22.95 11.55 -0.28
CA LEU A 64 -21.78 10.71 -0.54
C LEU A 64 -21.67 9.60 0.51
N LYS A 65 -21.11 8.45 0.13
CA LYS A 65 -20.72 7.45 1.13
C LYS A 65 -19.58 8.01 1.99
N GLU A 66 -19.44 7.53 3.23
CA GLU A 66 -18.40 8.02 4.15
C GLU A 66 -16.98 7.94 3.55
N GLU A 67 -16.67 6.88 2.79
CA GLU A 67 -15.36 6.70 2.15
C GLU A 67 -15.13 7.68 0.99
N GLU A 68 -16.15 7.88 0.15
CA GLU A 68 -16.12 8.83 -0.97
C GLU A 68 -16.00 10.27 -0.42
N GLU A 69 -16.78 10.61 0.62
CA GLU A 69 -16.68 11.89 1.33
C GLU A 69 -15.25 12.11 1.86
N PHE A 70 -14.65 11.12 2.53
CA PHE A 70 -13.27 11.19 3.01
C PHE A 70 -12.28 11.46 1.88
N GLN A 71 -12.37 10.69 0.78
CA GLN A 71 -11.45 10.83 -0.36
C GLN A 71 -11.57 12.20 -1.03
N HIS A 72 -12.79 12.67 -1.31
CA HIS A 72 -13.02 13.94 -1.99
C HIS A 72 -12.59 15.13 -1.12
N ILE A 73 -12.88 15.08 0.19
CA ILE A 73 -12.45 16.10 1.14
C ILE A 73 -10.91 16.14 1.25
N ALA A 74 -10.27 14.99 1.40
CA ALA A 74 -8.81 14.91 1.50
C ALA A 74 -8.15 15.44 0.22
N SER A 75 -8.65 15.04 -0.95
CA SER A 75 -8.16 15.52 -2.24
C SER A 75 -8.35 17.03 -2.40
N ALA A 76 -9.52 17.55 -2.01
CA ALA A 76 -9.82 18.97 -2.08
C ALA A 76 -8.95 19.83 -1.14
N LEU A 77 -8.69 19.36 0.09
CA LEU A 77 -7.75 20.02 1.00
C LEU A 77 -6.32 20.04 0.45
N ILE A 78 -5.87 18.95 -0.17
CA ILE A 78 -4.56 18.92 -0.82
C ILE A 78 -4.50 19.99 -1.92
N GLN A 79 -5.54 20.13 -2.74
CA GLN A 79 -5.62 21.17 -3.78
C GLN A 79 -5.63 22.59 -3.20
N LEU A 80 -6.35 22.84 -2.12
CA LEU A 80 -6.38 24.16 -1.45
C LEU A 80 -5.03 24.53 -0.85
N ASN A 81 -4.39 23.57 -0.18
CA ASN A 81 -3.06 23.75 0.40
C ASN A 81 -1.98 23.98 -0.66
N VAL A 82 -2.15 23.42 -1.86
CA VAL A 82 -1.26 23.68 -2.99
C VAL A 82 -1.42 25.11 -3.51
N LYS A 83 -2.64 25.62 -3.51
CA LYS A 83 -2.99 26.98 -3.97
C LYS A 83 -2.83 28.07 -2.90
N ASN A 84 -2.25 27.74 -1.74
CA ASN A 84 -2.07 28.63 -0.59
C ASN A 84 -3.37 29.32 -0.13
N MET A 85 -4.50 28.67 -0.32
CA MET A 85 -5.78 29.18 0.16
C MET A 85 -5.94 28.83 1.63
N VAL A 86 -5.88 29.85 2.49
CA VAL A 86 -6.18 29.69 3.92
C VAL A 86 -7.68 29.65 4.09
N LEU A 87 -8.19 28.55 4.64
CA LEU A 87 -9.58 28.43 5.05
C LEU A 87 -9.79 29.14 6.40
N SER A 88 -11.00 29.66 6.62
CA SER A 88 -11.47 30.11 7.92
C SER A 88 -11.31 29.01 8.98
N GLU A 89 -11.02 29.39 10.22
CA GLU A 89 -10.77 28.44 11.31
C GLU A 89 -11.94 27.46 11.48
N ASP A 90 -13.19 27.92 11.43
CA ASP A 90 -14.37 27.07 11.61
C ASP A 90 -14.49 25.99 10.53
N LEU A 91 -14.27 26.37 9.27
CA LEU A 91 -14.32 25.42 8.16
C LEU A 91 -13.13 24.45 8.22
N HIS A 92 -11.94 24.96 8.52
CA HIS A 92 -10.73 24.15 8.66
C HIS A 92 -10.88 23.11 9.77
N HIS A 93 -11.34 23.50 10.96
CA HIS A 93 -11.60 22.58 12.08
C HIS A 93 -12.67 21.54 11.72
N PHE A 94 -13.75 21.95 11.06
CA PHE A 94 -14.81 21.02 10.67
C PHE A 94 -14.31 19.95 9.70
N VAL A 95 -13.54 20.35 8.69
CA VAL A 95 -13.00 19.44 7.69
C VAL A 95 -11.97 18.50 8.31
N LEU A 96 -11.07 19.01 9.14
CA LEU A 96 -10.10 18.18 9.87
C LEU A 96 -10.78 17.22 10.83
N TRP A 97 -11.82 17.66 11.55
CA TRP A 97 -12.61 16.80 12.42
C TRP A 97 -13.25 15.66 11.63
N LYS A 98 -13.88 15.93 10.48
CA LYS A 98 -14.48 14.92 9.60
C LYS A 98 -13.46 13.87 9.15
N LEU A 99 -12.28 14.33 8.68
CA LEU A 99 -11.20 13.43 8.27
C LEU A 99 -10.64 12.62 9.44
N SER A 100 -10.47 13.26 10.60
CA SER A 100 -9.93 12.63 11.80
C SER A 100 -10.91 11.62 12.41
N ASP A 101 -12.21 11.90 12.37
CA ASP A 101 -13.27 11.02 12.86
C ASP A 101 -13.41 9.78 11.96
N TYR A 102 -13.39 9.96 10.62
CA TYR A 102 -13.31 8.83 9.69
C TYR A 102 -12.03 8.04 9.92
N GLY A 103 -10.89 8.75 10.00
CA GLY A 103 -9.61 8.18 10.36
C GLY A 103 -9.68 7.40 11.66
N PHE A 104 -10.39 7.90 12.67
CA PHE A 104 -10.45 7.24 13.96
C PHE A 104 -11.27 5.95 13.90
N ARG A 105 -12.48 6.04 13.34
CA ARG A 105 -13.45 4.94 13.28
C ARG A 105 -13.04 3.83 12.31
N LYS A 106 -12.39 4.19 11.20
CA LYS A 106 -12.07 3.27 10.09
C LYS A 106 -10.58 2.99 9.94
N LEU A 107 -9.71 3.90 10.34
CA LEU A 107 -8.25 3.77 10.20
C LEU A 107 -7.52 3.60 11.55
N SER A 108 -8.13 3.93 12.69
CA SER A 108 -7.54 3.76 14.04
C SER A 108 -8.42 2.90 14.95
N GLY A 109 -8.55 1.63 14.59
CA GLY A 109 -8.83 0.56 15.55
C GLY A 109 -7.58 -0.27 15.80
N ASN A 110 -7.73 -1.41 16.49
CA ASN A 110 -6.87 -2.57 16.22
C ASN A 110 -7.06 -2.92 14.74
N TRP A 111 -6.34 -2.20 13.86
CA TRP A 111 -6.17 -2.59 12.49
C TRP A 111 -5.79 -4.06 12.55
N CYS A 112 -6.55 -4.95 11.90
CA CYS A 112 -6.34 -6.39 11.97
C CYS A 112 -4.96 -6.83 11.44
N GLY A 113 -4.08 -5.88 11.11
CA GLY A 113 -2.66 -6.10 10.95
C GLY A 113 -2.29 -6.73 9.62
N THR A 114 -3.27 -7.13 8.81
CA THR A 114 -3.04 -7.41 7.40
C THR A 114 -2.88 -6.09 6.67
N LYS A 115 -1.72 -5.45 6.85
CA LYS A 115 -1.17 -4.56 5.81
C LYS A 115 -1.28 -5.35 4.51
N ASP A 116 -1.97 -4.81 3.52
CA ASP A 116 -1.97 -5.43 2.21
C ASP A 116 -0.50 -5.53 1.76
N PRO A 117 0.05 -6.74 1.59
CA PRO A 117 1.44 -6.90 1.22
C PRO A 117 1.71 -6.31 -0.18
N ASN A 118 0.65 -6.01 -0.94
CA ASN A 118 0.70 -5.38 -2.25
C ASN A 118 0.49 -3.86 -2.25
N GLU A 119 0.24 -3.24 -1.09
CA GLU A 119 -0.03 -1.79 -0.98
C GLU A 119 1.08 -0.93 -1.63
N TRP A 120 2.33 -1.39 -1.52
CA TRP A 120 3.48 -0.71 -2.13
C TRP A 120 3.40 -0.65 -3.67
N LYS A 121 2.74 -1.61 -4.32
CA LYS A 121 2.53 -1.62 -5.77
C LYS A 121 1.64 -0.44 -6.17
N ASN A 122 0.53 -0.24 -5.44
CA ASN A 122 -0.41 0.86 -5.67
C ASN A 122 0.29 2.22 -5.49
N HIS A 123 1.11 2.38 -4.46
CA HIS A 123 1.87 3.63 -4.28
C HIS A 123 2.86 3.89 -5.43
N ILE A 124 3.53 2.86 -5.95
CA ILE A 124 4.41 3.00 -7.12
C ILE A 124 3.60 3.37 -8.37
N ASP A 125 2.40 2.81 -8.54
CA ASP A 125 1.53 3.12 -9.68
C ASP A 125 1.10 4.58 -9.68
N VAL A 126 0.64 5.10 -8.54
CA VAL A 126 0.25 6.51 -8.42
C VAL A 126 1.45 7.44 -8.67
N ILE A 127 2.64 7.10 -8.17
CA ILE A 127 3.87 7.87 -8.46
C ILE A 127 4.18 7.84 -9.97
N SER A 128 4.04 6.68 -10.60
CA SER A 128 4.32 6.50 -12.04
C SER A 128 3.33 7.27 -12.91
N GLU A 129 2.05 7.28 -12.53
CA GLU A 129 1.01 8.07 -13.18
C GLU A 129 1.29 9.57 -13.05
N CYS A 130 1.59 10.05 -11.84
CA CYS A 130 1.96 11.44 -11.62
C CYS A 130 3.20 11.83 -12.42
N TRP A 131 4.22 10.97 -12.44
CA TRP A 131 5.43 11.18 -13.24
C TRP A 131 5.15 11.23 -14.73
N SER A 132 4.27 10.39 -15.27
CA SER A 132 3.95 10.38 -16.70
C SER A 132 3.47 11.75 -17.19
N VAL A 133 2.64 12.42 -16.39
CA VAL A 133 2.14 13.77 -16.70
C VAL A 133 3.23 14.83 -16.49
N ILE A 134 3.98 14.74 -15.39
CA ILE A 134 5.11 15.65 -15.13
C ILE A 134 6.12 15.62 -16.27
N LYS A 135 6.45 14.42 -16.76
CA LYS A 135 7.38 14.18 -17.86
C LYS A 135 6.89 14.82 -19.16
N LEU A 136 5.61 14.72 -19.46
CA LEU A 136 5.04 15.21 -20.71
C LEU A 136 4.89 16.74 -20.71
N GLN A 137 4.41 17.32 -19.61
CA GLN A 137 3.98 18.72 -19.57
C GLN A 137 5.00 19.67 -18.95
N TYR A 138 5.83 19.19 -18.01
CA TYR A 138 6.64 20.06 -17.15
C TYR A 138 8.15 19.82 -17.25
N ASN A 139 8.58 18.78 -17.98
CA ASN A 139 10.00 18.52 -18.26
C ASN A 139 10.54 19.39 -19.42
N THR A 140 10.34 20.69 -19.31
CA THR A 140 10.68 21.71 -20.33
C THR A 140 12.07 22.32 -20.14
N ARG A 141 12.74 22.01 -19.02
CA ARG A 141 13.96 22.67 -18.50
C ARG A 141 13.80 24.14 -18.14
N LEU A 142 12.58 24.66 -18.14
CA LEU A 142 12.28 25.98 -17.64
C LEU A 142 12.13 25.94 -16.11
N TYR A 143 12.43 27.05 -15.44
CA TYR A 143 12.33 27.16 -13.99
C TYR A 143 11.01 27.78 -13.52
N ALA A 144 10.33 28.52 -14.39
CA ALA A 144 9.20 29.39 -14.05
C ALA A 144 7.82 28.81 -14.40
N ASP A 145 7.75 27.74 -15.18
CA ASP A 145 6.53 27.02 -15.55
C ASP A 145 6.09 26.09 -14.41
N VAL A 146 5.82 26.71 -13.25
CA VAL A 146 5.27 26.07 -12.06
C VAL A 146 3.85 26.58 -11.89
N ASP A 147 2.89 25.70 -12.12
CA ASP A 147 1.46 25.94 -11.94
C ASP A 147 0.89 25.07 -10.81
N ASP A 148 -0.36 25.34 -10.41
CA ASP A 148 -1.03 24.59 -9.35
C ASP A 148 -1.15 23.08 -9.66
N PRO A 149 -1.48 22.66 -10.90
CA PRO A 149 -1.50 21.24 -11.26
C PRO A 149 -0.15 20.53 -11.06
N PHE A 150 0.98 21.18 -11.40
CA PHE A 150 2.31 20.63 -11.15
C PHE A 150 2.58 20.46 -9.65
N LEU A 151 2.31 21.50 -8.85
CA LEU A 151 2.50 21.45 -7.40
C LEU A 151 1.62 20.39 -6.73
N HIS A 152 0.39 20.22 -7.21
CA HIS A 152 -0.53 19.17 -6.73
C HIS A 152 0.02 17.78 -7.00
N ARG A 153 0.43 17.50 -8.24
CA ARG A 153 1.03 16.21 -8.60
C ARG A 153 2.30 15.92 -7.81
N LEU A 154 3.11 16.95 -7.58
CA LEU A 154 4.32 16.83 -6.80
C LEU A 154 4.04 16.54 -5.31
N GLN A 155 3.00 17.15 -4.73
CA GLN A 155 2.51 16.83 -3.38
C GLN A 155 2.01 15.38 -3.28
N THR A 156 1.30 14.89 -4.30
CA THR A 156 0.88 13.49 -4.38
C THR A 156 2.08 12.55 -4.42
N VAL A 157 3.08 12.83 -5.26
CA VAL A 157 4.34 12.06 -5.31
C VAL A 157 5.03 12.05 -3.94
N HIS A 158 5.16 13.20 -3.28
CA HIS A 158 5.73 13.30 -1.94
C HIS A 158 5.02 12.37 -0.94
N ASN A 159 3.68 12.42 -0.90
CA ASN A 159 2.90 11.62 0.04
C ASN A 159 3.08 10.12 -0.20
N HIS A 160 3.09 9.68 -1.45
CA HIS A 160 3.30 8.27 -1.78
C HIS A 160 4.74 7.80 -1.55
N LEU A 161 5.73 8.67 -1.78
CA LEU A 161 7.13 8.36 -1.40
C LEU A 161 7.28 8.19 0.11
N TYR A 162 6.53 8.95 0.92
CA TYR A 162 6.55 8.83 2.38
C TYR A 162 6.11 7.45 2.87
N PHE A 163 5.12 6.83 2.24
CA PHE A 163 4.69 5.46 2.57
C PHE A 163 5.73 4.39 2.18
N LEU A 164 6.58 4.68 1.20
CA LEU A 164 7.60 3.78 0.69
C LEU A 164 8.96 3.91 1.42
N LYS A 165 9.20 5.01 2.16
CA LYS A 165 10.54 5.36 2.69
C LYS A 165 11.19 4.29 3.58
N HIS A 166 10.40 3.48 4.27
CA HIS A 166 10.87 2.48 5.23
C HIS A 166 10.86 1.05 4.69
N LYS A 167 10.59 0.86 3.39
CA LYS A 167 10.62 -0.46 2.77
C LYS A 167 12.06 -0.93 2.59
N GLN A 168 12.39 -2.09 3.16
CA GLN A 168 13.76 -2.61 3.18
C GLN A 168 14.36 -2.85 1.79
N PHE A 169 13.54 -3.25 0.82
CA PHE A 169 13.97 -3.44 -0.56
C PHE A 169 14.33 -2.12 -1.29
N LEU A 170 13.91 -0.97 -0.77
CA LEU A 170 14.24 0.36 -1.31
C LEU A 170 15.42 1.03 -0.59
N ALA A 171 16.08 0.35 0.35
CA ALA A 171 17.18 0.94 1.14
C ALA A 171 18.37 1.45 0.31
N HIS A 172 18.50 1.02 -0.95
CA HIS A 172 19.53 1.48 -1.88
C HIS A 172 19.22 2.84 -2.54
N LEU A 173 17.97 3.31 -2.44
CA LEU A 173 17.50 4.58 -2.98
C LEU A 173 17.52 5.67 -1.90
N PRO A 174 17.83 6.93 -2.26
CA PRO A 174 17.89 8.05 -1.34
C PRO A 174 16.48 8.60 -1.08
N MET A 175 15.61 7.76 -0.51
CA MET A 175 14.19 8.06 -0.35
C MET A 175 13.99 9.26 0.57
N GLN A 176 14.70 9.32 1.70
CA GLN A 176 14.54 10.39 2.69
C GLN A 176 14.99 11.74 2.14
N GLU A 177 16.13 11.75 1.47
CA GLU A 177 16.74 12.95 0.89
C GLU A 177 15.86 13.52 -0.21
N ALA A 178 15.31 12.66 -1.08
CA ALA A 178 14.41 13.07 -2.14
C ALA A 178 13.06 13.56 -1.60
N ILE A 179 12.48 12.88 -0.60
CA ILE A 179 11.25 13.32 0.07
C ILE A 179 11.45 14.73 0.65
N PHE A 180 12.56 14.96 1.33
CA PHE A 180 12.89 16.27 1.87
C PHE A 180 13.04 17.32 0.77
N CYS A 181 13.77 17.02 -0.31
CA CYS A 181 13.92 17.99 -1.41
C CYS A 181 12.57 18.37 -2.03
N VAL A 182 11.67 17.41 -2.21
CA VAL A 182 10.32 17.67 -2.70
C VAL A 182 9.51 18.49 -1.67
N ALA A 183 9.59 18.15 -0.39
CA ALA A 183 8.89 18.85 0.68
C ALA A 183 9.32 20.32 0.80
N ILE A 184 10.62 20.59 0.75
CA ILE A 184 11.16 21.95 0.79
C ILE A 184 10.75 22.72 -0.46
N PHE A 185 10.80 22.11 -1.65
CA PHE A 185 10.32 22.76 -2.87
C PHE A 185 8.86 23.18 -2.74
N LEU A 186 7.97 22.29 -2.30
CA LEU A 186 6.57 22.62 -2.04
C LEU A 186 6.44 23.74 -0.98
N SER A 187 7.25 23.70 0.07
CA SER A 187 7.23 24.69 1.15
C SER A 187 7.71 26.08 0.72
N ILE A 188 8.65 26.17 -0.23
CA ILE A 188 9.09 27.45 -0.84
C ILE A 188 7.94 28.16 -1.53
N TYR A 189 7.07 27.41 -2.22
CA TYR A 189 5.89 27.99 -2.87
C TYR A 189 4.78 28.31 -1.88
N ARG A 190 4.70 27.60 -0.74
CA ARG A 190 3.73 27.91 0.34
C ARG A 190 4.11 29.15 1.15
N ASN A 191 5.34 29.16 1.66
CA ASN A 191 5.84 30.17 2.59
C ASN A 191 7.21 30.70 2.11
N PRO A 192 7.24 31.55 1.07
CA PRO A 192 8.49 31.97 0.44
C PRO A 192 9.43 32.72 1.39
N GLU A 193 8.91 33.40 2.40
CA GLU A 193 9.70 34.17 3.38
C GLU A 193 10.52 33.29 4.32
N GLN A 194 10.00 32.11 4.69
CA GLN A 194 10.66 31.22 5.66
C GLN A 194 11.76 30.36 5.02
N PHE A 195 11.71 30.13 3.71
CA PHE A 195 12.59 29.19 3.00
C PHE A 195 13.48 29.86 1.95
N GLN A 196 13.81 31.14 2.12
CA GLN A 196 14.61 31.90 1.14
C GLN A 196 15.97 31.26 0.83
N GLU A 197 16.66 30.73 1.85
CA GLU A 197 17.96 30.08 1.69
C GLU A 197 17.87 28.83 0.79
N TYR A 198 16.79 28.06 0.93
CA TYR A 198 16.58 26.85 0.14
C TYR A 198 16.17 27.12 -1.31
N ARG A 199 15.62 28.30 -1.60
CA ARG A 199 15.17 28.69 -2.95
C ARG A 199 16.30 28.72 -3.97
N LEU A 200 17.52 29.02 -3.52
CA LEU A 200 18.72 29.01 -4.37
C LEU A 200 19.30 27.60 -4.54
N MET A 201 19.04 26.70 -3.60
CA MET A 201 19.58 25.33 -3.58
C MET A 201 18.68 24.32 -4.29
N ILE A 202 17.35 24.46 -4.15
CA ILE A 202 16.36 23.52 -4.66
C ILE A 202 15.52 24.22 -5.72
N ASN A 203 15.78 23.86 -6.98
CA ASN A 203 15.05 24.39 -8.13
C ASN A 203 14.20 23.30 -8.80
N LYS A 204 13.25 23.73 -9.64
CA LYS A 204 12.32 22.84 -10.35
C LYS A 204 13.05 21.73 -11.11
N CYS A 205 14.09 22.07 -11.87
CA CYS A 205 14.83 21.11 -12.69
C CYS A 205 15.47 19.99 -11.84
N LEU A 206 16.01 20.32 -10.67
CA LEU A 206 16.56 19.34 -9.73
C LEU A 206 15.46 18.44 -9.17
N VAL A 207 14.34 19.00 -8.76
CA VAL A 207 13.20 18.24 -8.24
C VAL A 207 12.65 17.28 -9.29
N ILE A 208 12.47 17.74 -10.53
CA ILE A 208 12.04 16.89 -11.65
C ILE A 208 13.04 15.76 -11.91
N GLU A 209 14.35 16.01 -11.87
CA GLU A 209 15.36 14.95 -12.03
C GLU A 209 15.34 13.93 -10.87
N PHE A 210 15.06 14.36 -9.65
CA PHE A 210 14.90 13.46 -8.51
C PHE A 210 13.64 12.60 -8.63
N VAL A 211 12.50 13.22 -8.96
CA VAL A 211 11.23 12.52 -9.18
C VAL A 211 11.34 11.55 -10.36
N ARG A 212 12.00 11.95 -11.45
CA ARG A 212 12.32 11.06 -12.58
C ARG A 212 13.07 9.83 -12.10
N MET A 213 14.21 10.06 -11.45
CA MET A 213 15.10 8.99 -11.02
C MET A 213 14.37 8.01 -10.11
N LEU A 214 13.62 8.51 -9.12
CA LEU A 214 12.85 7.66 -8.23
C LEU A 214 11.73 6.91 -8.96
N SER A 215 10.93 7.58 -9.80
CA SER A 215 9.84 6.92 -10.51
C SER A 215 10.34 5.81 -11.45
N GLU A 216 11.41 6.07 -12.21
CA GLU A 216 12.00 5.08 -13.11
C GLU A 216 12.60 3.90 -12.33
N GLN A 217 13.33 4.16 -11.24
CA GLN A 217 13.89 3.10 -10.40
C GLN A 217 12.81 2.30 -9.67
N LEU A 218 11.75 2.95 -9.17
CA LEU A 218 10.61 2.28 -8.54
C LEU A 218 9.87 1.37 -9.54
N ALA A 219 9.70 1.79 -10.79
CA ALA A 219 9.12 0.95 -11.82
C ALA A 219 9.96 -0.31 -12.11
N ILE A 220 11.29 -0.16 -12.23
CA ILE A 220 12.20 -1.29 -12.43
C ILE A 220 12.15 -2.26 -11.23
N VAL A 221 12.19 -1.72 -10.01
CA VAL A 221 12.08 -2.52 -8.77
C VAL A 221 10.74 -3.26 -8.72
N LYS A 222 9.63 -2.59 -9.05
CA LYS A 222 8.30 -3.21 -9.09
C LYS A 222 8.27 -4.41 -10.03
N THR A 223 8.69 -4.24 -11.28
CA THR A 223 8.73 -5.34 -12.26
C THR A 223 9.63 -6.50 -11.80
N TYR A 224 10.79 -6.19 -11.21
CA TYR A 224 11.70 -7.20 -10.67
C TYR A 224 11.06 -8.01 -9.52
N LEU A 225 10.38 -7.33 -8.60
CA LEU A 225 9.75 -7.96 -7.44
C LEU A 225 8.49 -8.75 -7.82
N GLU A 226 7.69 -8.28 -8.78
CA GLU A 226 6.55 -9.04 -9.31
C GLU A 226 6.99 -10.32 -10.04
N ARG A 227 8.07 -10.24 -10.82
CA ARG A 227 8.69 -11.43 -11.41
C ARG A 227 9.19 -12.39 -10.32
N THR A 228 9.81 -11.86 -9.28
CA THR A 228 10.28 -12.65 -8.14
C THR A 228 9.13 -13.36 -7.42
N GLU A 229 8.02 -12.67 -7.22
CA GLU A 229 6.79 -13.22 -6.61
C GLU A 229 6.23 -14.37 -7.44
N THR A 230 6.06 -14.18 -8.75
CA THR A 230 5.57 -15.24 -9.65
C THR A 230 6.51 -16.45 -9.71
N GLU A 231 7.83 -16.23 -9.74
CA GLU A 231 8.82 -17.30 -9.69
C GLU A 231 8.77 -18.07 -8.36
N LEU A 232 8.69 -17.38 -7.22
CA LEU A 232 8.54 -17.99 -5.89
C LEU A 232 7.26 -18.83 -5.79
N LEU A 233 6.13 -18.30 -6.25
CA LEU A 233 4.86 -19.04 -6.28
C LEU A 233 4.97 -20.31 -7.13
N SER A 234 5.63 -20.24 -8.28
CA SER A 234 5.85 -21.42 -9.12
C SER A 234 6.73 -22.49 -8.44
N ILE A 235 7.76 -22.05 -7.70
CA ILE A 235 8.66 -22.94 -6.96
C ILE A 235 7.89 -23.63 -5.83
N MET A 236 7.11 -22.86 -5.06
CA MET A 236 6.26 -23.41 -4.00
C MET A 236 5.31 -24.44 -4.58
N ARG A 237 4.47 -24.06 -5.56
CA ARG A 237 3.50 -24.98 -6.17
C ARG A 237 4.15 -26.29 -6.62
N ARG A 238 5.33 -26.24 -7.25
CA ARG A 238 6.07 -27.43 -7.72
C ARG A 238 6.59 -28.33 -6.60
N ILE A 239 7.12 -27.75 -5.52
CA ILE A 239 7.63 -28.54 -4.38
C ILE A 239 6.45 -29.20 -3.67
N LEU A 240 5.36 -28.46 -3.50
CA LEU A 240 4.15 -28.91 -2.83
C LEU A 240 3.46 -30.06 -3.58
N THR A 241 3.39 -29.98 -4.91
CA THR A 241 2.86 -31.10 -5.72
C THR A 241 3.73 -32.36 -5.61
N SER A 242 5.03 -32.23 -5.34
CA SER A 242 5.98 -33.35 -5.41
C SER A 242 5.85 -34.36 -4.27
N ASN A 243 5.34 -33.94 -3.11
CA ASN A 243 5.16 -34.80 -1.94
C ASN A 243 3.70 -35.12 -1.62
N THR A 244 2.76 -34.73 -2.50
CA THR A 244 1.32 -34.95 -2.30
C THR A 244 1.00 -36.42 -2.06
N ILE A 245 1.58 -37.32 -2.86
CA ILE A 245 1.35 -38.78 -2.79
C ILE A 245 1.80 -39.33 -1.43
N LYS A 246 3.01 -38.99 -0.98
CA LYS A 246 3.54 -39.45 0.31
C LYS A 246 2.76 -38.88 1.50
N LYS A 247 2.25 -37.64 1.39
CA LYS A 247 1.38 -37.03 2.40
C LYS A 247 0.01 -37.71 2.44
N ASP A 248 -0.51 -38.13 1.29
CA ASP A 248 -1.76 -38.90 1.21
C ASP A 248 -1.62 -40.31 1.81
N GLU A 249 -0.48 -40.96 1.62
CA GLU A 249 -0.14 -42.23 2.29
C GLU A 249 -0.12 -42.06 3.82
N ILE A 250 0.53 -41.00 4.34
CA ILE A 250 0.55 -40.71 5.78
C ILE A 250 -0.86 -40.42 6.33
N ILE A 251 -1.68 -39.68 5.58
CA ILE A 251 -3.08 -39.44 5.96
C ILE A 251 -3.87 -40.75 6.01
N ALA A 252 -3.67 -41.65 5.04
CA ALA A 252 -4.31 -42.96 5.01
C ALA A 252 -3.89 -43.83 6.20
N ASP A 253 -2.60 -43.87 6.52
CA ASP A 253 -2.06 -44.59 7.68
C ASP A 253 -2.62 -44.05 9.00
N LEU A 254 -2.71 -42.73 9.13
CA LEU A 254 -3.31 -42.07 10.31
C LEU A 254 -4.79 -42.42 10.45
N LEU A 255 -5.55 -42.41 9.35
CA LEU A 255 -6.96 -42.80 9.36
C LEU A 255 -7.13 -44.28 9.73
N ALA A 256 -6.31 -45.18 9.19
CA ALA A 256 -6.35 -46.62 9.51
C ALA A 256 -6.03 -46.88 11.00
N LYS A 257 -5.07 -46.12 11.58
CA LYS A 257 -4.77 -46.20 13.01
C LYS A 257 -5.92 -45.68 13.87
N MET A 258 -6.59 -44.60 13.48
CA MET A 258 -7.79 -44.12 14.16
C MET A 258 -8.95 -45.13 14.05
N GLU A 259 -9.13 -45.78 12.90
CA GLU A 259 -10.15 -46.81 12.66
C GLU A 259 -9.91 -48.09 13.47
N SER A 260 -8.67 -48.44 13.79
CA SER A 260 -8.34 -49.59 14.65
C SER A 260 -8.37 -49.29 16.15
N SER A 261 -8.42 -48.00 16.53
CA SER A 261 -8.41 -47.57 17.93
C SER A 261 -9.80 -47.45 18.56
N ASN A 262 -9.84 -47.43 19.90
CA ASN A 262 -11.06 -47.27 20.68
C ASN A 262 -11.17 -45.84 21.23
N MET A 263 -11.80 -44.94 20.45
CA MET A 263 -11.93 -43.51 20.77
C MET A 263 -13.38 -43.11 21.07
N LYS A 264 -13.57 -42.12 21.94
CA LYS A 264 -14.87 -41.45 22.13
C LYS A 264 -15.22 -40.65 20.86
N ASN A 265 -16.48 -40.72 20.40
CA ASN A 265 -16.97 -40.02 19.20
C ASN A 265 -16.25 -40.36 17.88
N LYS A 266 -15.65 -41.57 17.80
CA LYS A 266 -14.87 -42.08 16.67
C LYS A 266 -15.50 -41.83 15.29
N ALA A 267 -16.77 -42.18 15.11
CA ALA A 267 -17.46 -42.04 13.81
C ALA A 267 -17.57 -40.59 13.34
N TYR A 268 -17.79 -39.65 14.28
CA TYR A 268 -17.89 -38.22 13.98
C TYR A 268 -16.53 -37.61 13.61
N VAL A 269 -15.49 -37.90 14.42
CA VAL A 269 -14.13 -37.38 14.20
C VAL A 269 -13.54 -37.91 12.89
N ILE A 270 -13.70 -39.20 12.60
CA ILE A 270 -13.22 -39.80 11.35
C ILE A 270 -13.95 -39.21 10.15
N LYS A 271 -15.27 -38.98 10.23
CA LYS A 271 -16.04 -38.36 9.15
C LYS A 271 -15.56 -36.93 8.89
N GLN A 272 -15.39 -36.12 9.94
CA GLN A 272 -14.89 -34.74 9.84
C GLN A 272 -13.48 -34.68 9.20
N LEU A 273 -12.57 -35.56 9.62
CA LEU A 273 -11.21 -35.61 9.09
C LEU A 273 -11.15 -36.14 7.64
N LYS A 274 -11.99 -37.12 7.28
CA LYS A 274 -12.14 -37.59 5.89
C LYS A 274 -12.70 -36.51 4.97
N ASP A 275 -13.68 -35.75 5.43
CA ASP A 275 -14.24 -34.63 4.66
C ASP A 275 -13.20 -33.51 4.49
N ARG A 276 -12.41 -33.20 5.53
CA ARG A 276 -11.26 -32.29 5.42
C ARG A 276 -10.17 -32.81 4.48
N ALA A 277 -9.88 -34.10 4.47
CA ALA A 277 -8.89 -34.70 3.58
C ALA A 277 -9.30 -34.61 2.09
N LYS A 278 -10.61 -34.73 1.80
CA LYS A 278 -11.15 -34.57 0.43
C LYS A 278 -11.10 -33.12 -0.06
N ILE A 279 -11.29 -32.16 0.85
CA ILE A 279 -11.30 -30.72 0.53
C ILE A 279 -9.88 -30.13 0.57
N ALA A 280 -8.94 -30.77 1.27
CA ALA A 280 -7.58 -30.29 1.40
C ALA A 280 -6.86 -30.25 0.05
N ASN A 281 -6.72 -29.04 -0.50
CA ASN A 281 -5.67 -28.75 -1.47
C ASN A 281 -4.28 -28.95 -0.81
N ALA A 282 -3.20 -28.94 -1.58
CA ALA A 282 -1.85 -29.15 -1.06
C ALA A 282 -1.48 -28.25 0.15
N ALA A 283 -2.15 -27.09 0.33
CA ALA A 283 -1.96 -26.15 1.44
C ALA A 283 -2.54 -26.58 2.79
N ASN A 284 -3.52 -27.48 2.80
CA ASN A 284 -4.19 -27.92 4.02
C ASN A 284 -3.78 -29.32 4.50
N LYS A 285 -2.90 -30.01 3.76
CA LYS A 285 -2.48 -31.38 4.14
C LYS A 285 -1.54 -31.39 5.34
N ASP A 286 -0.64 -30.41 5.46
CA ASP A 286 0.33 -30.36 6.57
C ASP A 286 -0.32 -29.98 7.91
N SER A 287 -1.25 -29.02 7.90
CA SER A 287 -2.05 -28.69 9.08
C SER A 287 -2.96 -29.85 9.48
N LEU A 288 -3.56 -30.54 8.50
CA LEU A 288 -4.37 -31.73 8.74
C LEU A 288 -3.55 -32.88 9.34
N ILE A 289 -2.36 -33.18 8.81
CA ILE A 289 -1.47 -34.22 9.36
C ILE A 289 -1.11 -33.89 10.82
N LYS A 290 -0.84 -32.61 11.13
CA LYS A 290 -0.57 -32.17 12.50
C LYS A 290 -1.75 -32.39 13.43
N ASP A 291 -2.96 -31.97 13.02
CA ASP A 291 -4.20 -32.19 13.78
C ASP A 291 -4.45 -33.69 14.03
N MET A 292 -4.21 -34.52 13.01
CA MET A 292 -4.34 -35.98 13.09
C MET A 292 -3.31 -36.61 14.05
N LEU A 293 -2.05 -36.17 14.00
CA LEU A 293 -1.00 -36.64 14.90
C LEU A 293 -1.31 -36.29 16.36
N ASP A 294 -1.77 -35.06 16.63
CA ASP A 294 -2.17 -34.65 17.98
C ASP A 294 -3.33 -35.49 18.51
N THR A 295 -4.24 -35.91 17.62
CA THR A 295 -5.39 -36.78 17.95
C THR A 295 -4.94 -38.22 18.26
N VAL A 296 -3.99 -38.78 17.48
CA VAL A 296 -3.48 -40.16 17.70
C VAL A 296 -2.48 -40.25 18.84
N LYS A 297 -1.84 -39.13 19.21
CA LYS A 297 -0.90 -39.06 20.34
C LYS A 297 -1.52 -39.54 21.66
N GLY A 298 -2.82 -39.30 21.87
CA GLY A 298 -3.56 -39.77 23.03
C GLY A 298 -3.84 -41.29 23.04
N ILE A 299 -3.60 -41.98 21.92
CA ILE A 299 -3.92 -43.39 21.69
C ILE A 299 -2.64 -44.23 21.72
N ASP A 300 -1.64 -43.84 20.92
CA ASP A 300 -0.39 -44.59 20.75
C ASP A 300 0.77 -43.61 20.57
N LYS A 301 1.35 -43.20 21.70
CA LYS A 301 2.43 -42.23 21.75
C LYS A 301 3.71 -42.71 21.01
N PRO A 302 4.22 -43.94 21.22
CA PRO A 302 5.39 -44.42 20.48
C PRO A 302 5.21 -44.45 18.97
N TRP A 303 4.06 -44.91 18.47
CA TRP A 303 3.76 -44.94 17.04
C TRP A 303 3.62 -43.52 16.46
N THR A 304 3.00 -42.61 17.20
CA THR A 304 2.88 -41.20 16.81
C THR A 304 4.25 -40.52 16.70
N GLU A 305 5.17 -40.84 17.60
CA GLU A 305 6.55 -40.32 17.56
C GLU A 305 7.34 -40.86 16.36
N GLU A 306 7.11 -42.12 15.94
CA GLU A 306 7.69 -42.66 14.70
C GLU A 306 7.11 -41.97 13.46
N MET A 307 5.79 -41.79 13.40
CA MET A 307 5.14 -41.12 12.27
C MET A 307 5.53 -39.64 12.17
N ALA A 308 5.67 -38.96 13.30
CA ALA A 308 6.18 -37.59 13.35
C ALA A 308 7.62 -37.47 12.82
N LYS A 309 8.48 -38.49 13.06
CA LYS A 309 9.83 -38.55 12.45
C LYS A 309 9.74 -38.68 10.93
N LYS A 310 8.84 -39.52 10.40
CA LYS A 310 8.63 -39.67 8.94
C LYS A 310 8.19 -38.35 8.29
N VAL A 311 7.24 -37.64 8.91
CA VAL A 311 6.80 -36.31 8.46
C VAL A 311 7.95 -35.31 8.49
N LYS A 312 8.75 -35.29 9.57
CA LYS A 312 9.89 -34.39 9.70
C LYS A 312 10.95 -34.61 8.61
N VAL A 313 11.22 -35.86 8.24
CA VAL A 313 12.16 -36.19 7.15
C VAL A 313 11.65 -35.65 5.81
N LEU A 314 10.34 -35.74 5.54
CA LEU A 314 9.75 -35.16 4.32
C LEU A 314 9.88 -33.62 4.31
N ASP A 315 9.61 -32.97 5.45
CA ASP A 315 9.76 -31.52 5.59
C ASP A 315 11.21 -31.06 5.42
N ASP A 316 12.18 -31.81 5.93
CA ASP A 316 13.61 -31.50 5.78
C ASP A 316 14.06 -31.63 4.31
N ILE A 317 13.58 -32.65 3.59
CA ILE A 317 13.81 -32.80 2.14
C ILE A 317 13.21 -31.63 1.35
N ASP A 318 11.99 -31.21 1.68
CA ASP A 318 11.32 -30.10 1.02
C ASP A 318 12.02 -28.76 1.31
N ARG A 319 12.46 -28.58 2.56
CA ARG A 319 13.26 -27.42 2.97
C ARG A 319 14.58 -27.34 2.21
N GLU A 320 15.26 -28.46 2.01
CA GLU A 320 16.52 -28.49 1.26
C GLU A 320 16.32 -28.20 -0.23
N LYS A 321 15.29 -28.82 -0.85
CA LYS A 321 14.90 -28.52 -2.25
C LYS A 321 14.53 -27.05 -2.42
N LEU A 322 13.77 -26.49 -1.47
CA LEU A 322 13.36 -25.09 -1.47
C LEU A 322 14.58 -24.16 -1.34
N ASN A 323 15.49 -24.46 -0.40
CA ASN A 323 16.72 -23.69 -0.21
C ASN A 323 17.60 -23.70 -1.46
N LYS A 324 17.79 -24.86 -2.11
CA LYS A 324 18.56 -24.97 -3.36
C LYS A 324 17.95 -24.13 -4.49
N ARG A 325 16.62 -24.14 -4.63
CA ARG A 325 15.92 -23.34 -5.65
C ARG A 325 15.97 -21.85 -5.32
N ILE A 326 15.66 -21.46 -4.09
CA ILE A 326 15.72 -20.06 -3.66
C ILE A 326 17.12 -19.49 -3.86
N ARG A 327 18.19 -20.19 -3.46
CA ARG A 327 19.56 -19.70 -3.73
C ARG A 327 19.88 -19.55 -5.22
N LYS A 328 19.29 -20.37 -6.09
CA LYS A 328 19.51 -20.32 -7.54
C LYS A 328 18.79 -19.11 -8.18
N TYR A 329 17.54 -18.86 -7.78
CA TYR A 329 16.65 -17.87 -8.40
C TYR A 329 16.69 -16.51 -7.70
N LEU A 330 16.81 -16.49 -6.37
CA LEU A 330 16.86 -15.28 -5.53
C LEU A 330 18.28 -14.90 -5.13
N ARG A 331 19.12 -14.62 -6.14
CA ARG A 331 20.53 -14.27 -5.93
C ARG A 331 20.74 -12.98 -5.14
N HIS A 332 19.72 -12.12 -5.10
CA HIS A 332 19.81 -10.77 -4.54
C HIS A 332 19.12 -10.63 -3.17
N VAL A 333 18.51 -11.70 -2.63
CA VAL A 333 17.95 -11.67 -1.27
C VAL A 333 19.08 -11.72 -0.26
N SER A 334 19.09 -10.82 0.73
CA SER A 334 20.16 -10.78 1.73
C SER A 334 20.18 -12.01 2.64
N HIS A 335 19.01 -12.57 2.96
CA HIS A 335 18.87 -13.71 3.89
C HIS A 335 18.01 -14.86 3.32
N PRO A 336 18.51 -15.64 2.34
CA PRO A 336 17.75 -16.71 1.69
C PRO A 336 17.21 -17.78 2.65
N GLN A 337 17.96 -18.10 3.72
CA GLN A 337 17.54 -19.08 4.74
C GLN A 337 16.36 -18.60 5.58
N ARG A 338 16.28 -17.28 5.84
CA ARG A 338 15.17 -16.67 6.57
C ARG A 338 13.89 -16.77 5.74
N VAL A 339 13.99 -16.50 4.43
CA VAL A 339 12.89 -16.66 3.47
C VAL A 339 12.37 -18.09 3.46
N VAL A 340 13.25 -19.09 3.31
CA VAL A 340 12.90 -20.51 3.36
C VAL A 340 12.16 -20.86 4.65
N SER A 341 12.67 -20.39 5.79
CA SER A 341 12.12 -20.74 7.12
C SER A 341 10.76 -20.06 7.36
N ARG A 342 10.58 -18.82 6.91
CA ARG A 342 9.28 -18.12 6.94
C ARG A 342 8.27 -18.78 6.01
N LEU A 343 8.67 -19.12 4.78
CA LEU A 343 7.84 -19.83 3.82
C LEU A 343 7.29 -21.12 4.41
N MET A 344 8.18 -22.01 4.90
CA MET A 344 7.78 -23.29 5.49
C MET A 344 6.95 -23.10 6.76
N GLY A 345 7.33 -22.15 7.62
CA GLY A 345 6.63 -21.91 8.88
C GLY A 345 5.20 -21.42 8.70
N ASP A 346 4.98 -20.51 7.77
CA ASP A 346 3.65 -19.95 7.48
C ASP A 346 2.81 -20.90 6.63
N TRP A 347 3.46 -21.67 5.77
CA TRP A 347 2.83 -22.75 5.03
C TRP A 347 2.31 -23.86 5.94
N ASN A 348 3.13 -24.33 6.88
CA ASN A 348 2.73 -25.38 7.83
C ASN A 348 1.58 -24.93 8.76
N ARG A 349 1.29 -23.63 8.82
CA ARG A 349 0.13 -23.04 9.51
C ARG A 349 -1.13 -22.96 8.64
N GLY A 350 -1.06 -23.38 7.38
CA GLY A 350 -2.19 -23.37 6.43
C GLY A 350 -2.46 -22.01 5.79
N ARG A 351 -1.50 -21.07 5.79
CA ARG A 351 -1.68 -19.80 5.07
C ARG A 351 -1.57 -20.01 3.56
N ALA A 352 -2.34 -19.24 2.79
CA ALA A 352 -2.30 -19.28 1.33
C ALA A 352 -0.91 -18.89 0.80
N ALA A 353 -0.41 -19.63 -0.20
CA ALA A 353 0.92 -19.39 -0.77
C ALA A 353 1.06 -17.95 -1.31
N GLU A 354 0.00 -17.44 -1.94
CA GLU A 354 -0.10 -16.10 -2.49
C GLU A 354 0.18 -15.04 -1.40
N THR A 355 -0.47 -15.15 -0.25
CA THR A 355 -0.29 -14.22 0.87
C THR A 355 1.11 -14.31 1.46
N ILE A 356 1.65 -15.52 1.66
CA ILE A 356 2.98 -15.71 2.25
C ILE A 356 4.07 -15.13 1.34
N VAL A 357 3.99 -15.37 0.03
CA VAL A 357 4.99 -14.85 -0.92
C VAL A 357 4.93 -13.33 -0.96
N ALA A 358 3.73 -12.74 -0.99
CA ALA A 358 3.57 -11.29 -0.98
C ALA A 358 4.11 -10.65 0.32
N ASP A 359 3.89 -11.28 1.48
CA ASP A 359 4.46 -10.87 2.78
C ASP A 359 6.00 -10.89 2.79
N ILE A 360 6.59 -11.87 2.11
CA ILE A 360 8.04 -12.02 2.02
C ILE A 360 8.63 -10.97 1.09
N VAL A 361 8.06 -10.80 -0.10
CA VAL A 361 8.55 -9.83 -1.08
C VAL A 361 8.46 -8.41 -0.53
N SER A 362 7.38 -8.09 0.19
CA SER A 362 7.18 -6.75 0.77
C SER A 362 8.02 -6.48 2.02
N GLY A 363 8.46 -7.52 2.73
CA GLY A 363 9.11 -7.40 4.04
C GLY A 363 10.61 -7.73 4.07
N GLU A 364 11.16 -8.40 3.06
CA GLU A 364 12.56 -8.80 3.02
C GLU A 364 13.48 -7.75 2.39
N SER A 365 14.77 -7.86 2.70
CA SER A 365 15.82 -7.02 2.13
C SER A 365 16.38 -7.62 0.85
N PHE A 366 16.40 -6.81 -0.22
CA PHE A 366 16.95 -7.17 -1.51
C PHE A 366 18.10 -6.23 -1.89
N ASN A 367 19.22 -6.79 -2.35
CA ASN A 367 20.34 -6.02 -2.89
C ASN A 367 20.07 -5.67 -4.37
N LEU A 368 19.43 -4.53 -4.57
CA LEU A 368 18.98 -4.05 -5.88
C LEU A 368 19.91 -2.99 -6.50
N TYR A 369 21.10 -2.74 -5.92
CA TYR A 369 22.06 -1.76 -6.47
C TYR A 369 22.45 -2.00 -7.94
N HIS A 370 22.40 -3.26 -8.38
CA HIS A 370 22.69 -3.65 -9.75
C HIS A 370 21.67 -3.09 -10.77
N LEU A 371 20.44 -2.78 -10.34
CA LEU A 371 19.39 -2.21 -11.18
C LEU A 371 19.58 -0.72 -11.47
N MET A 372 20.40 -0.02 -10.68
CA MET A 372 20.67 1.39 -10.91
C MET A 372 21.61 1.57 -12.11
N CYS A 373 21.22 2.42 -13.06
CA CYS A 373 22.00 2.74 -14.27
C CYS A 373 22.73 4.10 -14.16
N GLY A 374 23.76 4.30 -14.98
CA GLY A 374 24.80 5.33 -14.82
C GLY A 374 24.36 6.74 -14.38
N LYS A 375 23.39 7.36 -15.06
CA LYS A 375 22.90 8.71 -14.71
C LYS A 375 22.27 8.73 -13.31
N ASP A 376 21.47 7.73 -12.99
CA ASP A 376 20.75 7.61 -11.72
C ASP A 376 21.72 7.31 -10.56
N ARG A 377 22.79 6.52 -10.80
CA ARG A 377 23.86 6.33 -9.81
C ARG A 377 24.55 7.66 -9.45
N ARG A 378 24.77 8.53 -10.43
CA ARG A 378 25.38 9.86 -10.18
C ARG A 378 24.45 10.75 -9.36
N ILE A 379 23.15 10.76 -9.69
CA ILE A 379 22.14 11.53 -8.95
C ILE A 379 22.00 11.01 -7.52
N ASN A 380 21.94 9.70 -7.32
CA ASN A 380 21.88 9.08 -6.00
C ASN A 380 23.08 9.48 -5.13
N ARG A 381 24.31 9.38 -5.67
CA ARG A 381 25.52 9.82 -4.95
C ARG A 381 25.51 11.31 -4.61
N LYS A 382 24.95 12.17 -5.48
CA LYS A 382 24.81 13.60 -5.19
C LYS A 382 23.84 13.83 -4.03
N LEU A 383 22.68 13.19 -4.04
CA LEU A 383 21.69 13.28 -2.96
C LEU A 383 22.29 12.84 -1.62
N LEU A 384 22.91 11.65 -1.56
CA LEU A 384 23.51 11.13 -0.34
C LEU A 384 24.63 12.05 0.21
N LYS A 385 25.47 12.62 -0.68
CA LYS A 385 26.52 13.57 -0.28
C LYS A 385 25.98 14.87 0.32
N CYS A 386 24.77 15.29 -0.05
CA CYS A 386 24.16 16.48 0.54
C CYS A 386 23.73 16.28 1.99
N TYR A 387 23.57 15.02 2.44
CA TYR A 387 23.09 14.68 3.80
C TYR A 387 24.14 13.97 4.66
N SER A 388 25.18 13.42 4.06
CA SER A 388 26.29 12.81 4.77
C SER A 388 27.23 13.91 5.29
N LYS A 389 26.94 14.46 6.46
CA LYS A 389 27.89 15.16 7.31
C LYS A 389 28.05 14.42 8.63
#